data_AF-A0A087U591-F1
#
_entry.id   AF-A0A087U591-F1
#
_cell.length_a   1.000
_cell.length_b   1.000
_cell.length_c   1.000
_cell.angle_alpha   90.00
_cell.angle_beta   90.00
_cell.angle_gamma   90.00
#
_symmetry.space_group_name_H-M   'P 1'
#
loop_
_entity.id
_entity.type
_entity.pdbx_description
1 polymer ?
#
loop_
_entity_poly.entity_id
_entity_poly.type
_entity_poly.pdbx_seq_one_letter_code
_entity_poly.pdbx_strand_id
1 'polypeptide(L)'
;MKSRKDFECSFPATALFWCTVSFCVCVVTGNSVGLAYSEAPRPILFSDGKTLAEVIFNDNGEMTHCRLHELEEVSDADVIIRSSGLAVKYPNFHNMLQLINNCTKIEMPLANTTETSPTDIPDLGSNFWSPWAIWNGIVPGTKWCGVGDIAESFEELGTQAEVDACCRAHDHCPVKLKAFRAGYGLINLSLYTKSHCDCDKEFYSCLKRAENKFADVVGNFYFNFMRAQCIKEHRPFICVENRTEIGGGQRCVKWSADPNSKKMQVTLTQLKY
;
A
#
# COMPACT_ATOMS: atom_id res chain seq x y z
N MET A 1 4.47 -31.90 -13.80
CA MET A 1 3.29 -32.06 -14.68
C MET A 1 2.24 -31.01 -14.31
N LYS A 2 2.17 -29.92 -15.08
CA LYS A 2 0.99 -29.08 -15.24
C LYS A 2 1.13 -28.36 -16.60
N SER A 3 0.04 -28.38 -17.36
CA SER A 3 -0.03 -28.24 -18.82
C SER A 3 0.29 -26.83 -19.33
N ARG A 4 1.01 -26.73 -20.45
CA ARG A 4 0.98 -25.54 -21.33
C ARG A 4 -0.44 -25.41 -21.88
N LYS A 5 -0.97 -24.19 -21.88
CA LYS A 5 -2.14 -23.83 -22.71
C LYS A 5 -1.58 -23.27 -24.01
N ASP A 6 -1.84 -23.98 -25.10
CA ASP A 6 -1.56 -23.53 -26.45
C ASP A 6 -2.52 -22.40 -26.82
N PHE A 7 -1.99 -21.32 -27.40
CA PHE A 7 -2.79 -20.27 -28.03
C PHE A 7 -3.09 -20.71 -29.46
N GLU A 8 -4.33 -21.12 -29.73
CA GLU A 8 -4.84 -21.32 -31.09
C GLU A 8 -5.26 -19.97 -31.70
N CYS A 9 -4.56 -19.53 -32.74
CA CYS A 9 -5.03 -18.47 -33.62
C CYS A 9 -5.78 -19.10 -34.81
N SER A 10 -7.08 -18.83 -34.92
CA SER A 10 -7.89 -19.15 -36.12
C SER A 10 -7.57 -18.17 -37.26
N PHE A 11 -7.27 -18.69 -38.46
CA PHE A 11 -7.00 -17.90 -39.67
C PHE A 11 -8.10 -18.10 -40.73
N PRO A 12 -8.49 -17.08 -41.51
CA PRO A 12 -9.37 -17.23 -42.66
C PRO A 12 -8.62 -17.72 -43.92
N ALA A 13 -9.34 -18.46 -44.77
CA ALA A 13 -8.84 -19.42 -45.77
C ALA A 13 -8.21 -18.86 -47.07
N THR A 14 -7.37 -17.82 -47.04
CA THR A 14 -6.76 -17.26 -48.27
C THR A 14 -5.27 -16.93 -48.22
N ALA A 15 -4.49 -17.57 -47.35
CA ALA A 15 -3.03 -17.43 -47.34
C ALA A 15 -2.35 -18.47 -48.26
N LEU A 16 -1.56 -18.02 -49.24
CA LEU A 16 -0.67 -18.88 -50.02
C LEU A 16 0.68 -19.03 -49.30
N PHE A 17 1.12 -20.27 -49.09
CA PHE A 17 2.37 -20.63 -48.41
C PHE A 17 3.57 -20.57 -49.36
N TRP A 18 4.62 -19.84 -48.98
CA TRP A 18 5.98 -20.05 -49.49
C TRP A 18 6.88 -20.44 -48.33
N CYS A 19 7.28 -21.71 -48.28
CA CYS A 19 8.21 -22.23 -47.28
C CYS A 19 9.65 -22.07 -47.78
N THR A 20 10.46 -21.30 -47.05
CA THR A 20 11.91 -21.47 -47.02
C THR A 20 12.41 -21.59 -45.60
N VAL A 21 13.44 -22.42 -45.42
CA VAL A 21 13.95 -22.95 -44.15
C VAL A 21 14.60 -21.84 -43.30
N SER A 22 13.80 -21.05 -42.56
CA SER A 22 14.11 -20.58 -41.19
C SER A 22 13.20 -19.48 -40.64
N PHE A 23 12.34 -18.81 -41.40
CA PHE A 23 11.42 -17.81 -40.84
C PHE A 23 10.10 -17.78 -41.62
N CYS A 24 8.97 -17.95 -40.92
CA CYS A 24 7.65 -17.63 -41.46
C CYS A 24 7.43 -16.12 -41.31
N VAL A 25 7.58 -15.37 -42.40
CA VAL A 25 7.14 -13.98 -42.48
C VAL A 25 5.75 -13.97 -43.12
N CYS A 26 4.73 -13.54 -42.39
CA CYS A 26 3.44 -13.22 -42.97
C CYS A 26 3.54 -11.87 -43.70
N VAL A 27 3.49 -11.89 -45.03
CA VAL A 27 3.34 -10.67 -45.83
C VAL A 27 1.86 -10.51 -46.18
N VAL A 28 1.18 -9.58 -45.51
CA VAL A 28 -0.17 -9.16 -45.90
C VAL A 28 -0.01 -8.09 -46.98
N THR A 29 -0.23 -8.43 -48.24
CA THR A 29 -0.40 -7.44 -49.31
C THR A 29 -1.82 -6.90 -49.25
N GLY A 30 -2.02 -5.79 -48.55
CA GLY A 30 -3.30 -5.10 -48.47
C GLY A 30 -3.10 -3.66 -47.98
N ASN A 31 -3.79 -2.72 -48.62
CA ASN A 31 -3.67 -1.26 -48.46
C ASN A 31 -3.23 -0.79 -47.07
N SER A 32 -2.20 0.05 -47.05
CA SER A 32 -1.65 0.73 -45.88
C SER A 32 -2.70 1.58 -45.16
N VAL A 33 -3.43 0.97 -44.24
CA VAL A 33 -3.99 1.67 -43.08
C VAL A 33 -2.91 1.56 -42.02
N GLY A 34 -2.17 2.65 -41.80
CA GLY A 34 -1.18 2.74 -40.74
C GLY A 34 -1.85 2.54 -39.39
N LEU A 35 -1.79 1.32 -38.85
CA LEU A 35 -2.06 1.09 -37.44
C LEU A 35 -0.90 1.74 -36.67
N ALA A 36 -1.16 2.92 -36.12
CA ALA A 36 -0.30 3.51 -35.12
C ALA A 36 -0.23 2.54 -33.93
N TYR A 37 0.87 1.80 -33.83
CA TYR A 37 1.20 1.03 -32.63
C TYR A 37 1.55 2.06 -31.56
N SER A 38 0.59 2.47 -30.72
CA SER A 38 0.90 3.28 -29.55
C SER A 38 1.64 2.37 -28.57
N GLU A 39 2.93 2.62 -28.37
CA GLU A 39 3.71 1.93 -27.35
C GLU A 39 3.00 2.09 -26.00
N ALA A 40 2.73 0.97 -25.31
CA ALA A 40 2.03 1.01 -24.03
C ALA A 40 2.81 1.91 -23.05
N PRO A 41 2.12 2.75 -22.26
CA PRO A 41 2.78 3.67 -21.36
C PRO A 41 3.64 2.89 -20.36
N ARG A 42 4.94 3.23 -20.30
CA ARG A 42 5.90 2.53 -19.44
C ARG A 42 5.72 2.97 -17.98
N PRO A 43 5.57 2.03 -17.03
CA PRO A 43 5.43 2.39 -15.63
C PRO A 43 6.73 2.93 -15.05
N ILE A 44 6.59 3.77 -14.02
CA ILE A 44 7.67 4.26 -13.17
C ILE A 44 7.63 3.47 -11.88
N LEU A 45 8.78 2.92 -11.48
CA LEU A 45 8.92 2.18 -10.24
C LEU A 45 9.35 3.12 -9.10
N PHE A 46 8.71 2.99 -7.94
CA PHE A 46 9.09 3.66 -6.70
C PHE A 46 9.34 2.62 -5.62
N SER A 47 10.44 2.74 -4.87
CA SER A 47 10.74 1.81 -3.78
C SER A 47 11.27 2.52 -2.54
N ASP A 48 10.83 2.08 -1.38
CA ASP A 48 11.37 2.46 -0.06
C ASP A 48 12.10 1.30 0.63
N GLY A 49 12.29 0.18 -0.07
CA GLY A 49 12.88 -1.06 0.45
C GLY A 49 11.92 -2.00 1.19
N LYS A 50 10.67 -1.59 1.43
CA LYS A 50 9.60 -2.42 2.02
C LYS A 50 8.36 -2.52 1.15
N THR A 51 8.18 -1.57 0.25
CA THR A 51 7.12 -1.51 -0.75
C THR A 51 7.73 -1.12 -2.09
N LEU A 52 7.30 -1.80 -3.14
CA LEU A 52 7.56 -1.42 -4.52
C LEU A 52 6.24 -0.98 -5.14
N ALA A 53 6.18 0.25 -5.65
CA ALA A 53 5.02 0.77 -6.36
C ALA A 53 5.32 0.86 -7.86
N GLU A 54 4.46 0.25 -8.67
CA GLU A 54 4.42 0.37 -10.12
C GLU A 54 3.35 1.40 -10.49
N VAL A 55 3.75 2.52 -11.10
CA VAL A 55 2.84 3.65 -11.31
C VAL A 55 2.89 4.16 -12.75
N ILE A 56 1.72 4.38 -13.36
CA ILE A 56 1.59 5.02 -14.68
C ILE A 56 0.92 6.38 -14.50
N PHE A 57 1.49 7.39 -15.15
CA PHE A 57 0.94 8.73 -15.22
C PHE A 57 0.44 9.02 -16.65
N ASN A 58 -0.62 9.80 -16.79
CA ASN A 58 -1.04 10.35 -18.07
C ASN A 58 -0.17 11.57 -18.45
N ASP A 59 -0.42 12.13 -19.64
CA ASP A 59 0.32 13.30 -20.15
C ASP A 59 0.15 14.57 -19.28
N ASN A 60 -0.92 14.64 -18.47
CA ASN A 60 -1.19 15.73 -17.53
C ASN A 60 -0.47 15.53 -16.18
N GLY A 61 0.24 14.42 -16.00
CA GLY A 61 0.90 14.06 -14.74
C GLY A 61 -0.04 13.49 -13.67
N GLU A 62 -1.26 13.09 -14.04
CA GLU A 62 -2.19 12.42 -13.13
C GLU A 62 -1.95 10.91 -13.15
N MET A 63 -2.02 10.29 -11.97
CA MET A 63 -1.83 8.87 -11.80
C MET A 63 -3.05 8.11 -12.33
N THR A 64 -2.85 7.23 -13.31
CA THR A 64 -3.93 6.45 -13.95
C THR A 64 -3.89 4.97 -13.59
N HIS A 65 -2.71 4.46 -13.24
CA HIS A 65 -2.54 3.09 -12.77
C HIS A 65 -1.55 3.07 -11.62
N CYS A 66 -1.83 2.24 -10.63
CA CYS A 66 -0.96 2.03 -9.49
C CYS A 66 -1.11 0.59 -8.99
N ARG A 67 0.02 -0.08 -8.76
CA ARG A 67 0.09 -1.39 -8.12
C ARG A 67 1.17 -1.37 -7.06
N LEU A 68 0.85 -1.80 -5.85
CA LEU A 68 1.80 -1.92 -4.75
C LEU A 68 2.17 -3.39 -4.54
N HIS A 69 3.44 -3.62 -4.24
CA HIS A 69 3.98 -4.92 -3.87
C HIS A 69 4.65 -4.79 -2.51
N GLU A 70 4.25 -5.61 -1.55
CA GLU A 70 4.99 -5.77 -0.30
C GLU A 70 6.28 -6.56 -0.52
N LEU A 71 7.37 -6.11 0.09
CA LEU A 71 8.68 -6.75 0.05
C LEU A 71 9.03 -7.28 1.44
N GLU A 72 9.35 -8.56 1.54
CA GLU A 72 9.84 -9.13 2.81
C GLU A 72 11.29 -8.68 3.04
N GLU A 73 12.10 -8.79 1.99
CA GLU A 73 13.49 -8.38 1.93
C GLU A 73 13.72 -7.34 0.83
N VAL A 74 14.74 -6.50 1.01
CA VAL A 74 15.06 -5.44 0.02
C VAL A 74 15.43 -6.05 -1.33
N SER A 75 16.02 -7.26 -1.33
CA SER A 75 16.36 -8.02 -2.53
C SER A 75 15.16 -8.50 -3.33
N ASP A 76 13.96 -8.54 -2.76
CA ASP A 76 12.75 -8.97 -3.48
C ASP A 76 12.40 -7.96 -4.57
N ALA A 77 12.70 -6.67 -4.35
CA ALA A 77 12.55 -5.64 -5.36
C ALA A 77 13.52 -5.85 -6.53
N ASP A 78 14.75 -6.31 -6.28
CA ASP A 78 15.78 -6.46 -7.30
C ASP A 78 15.34 -7.40 -8.43
N VAL A 79 14.56 -8.45 -8.11
CA VAL A 79 14.03 -9.39 -9.10
C VAL A 79 13.09 -8.69 -10.08
N ILE A 80 12.19 -7.85 -9.57
CA ILE A 80 11.22 -7.10 -10.37
C ILE A 80 11.93 -5.98 -11.15
N ILE A 81 12.84 -5.27 -10.51
CA ILE A 81 13.58 -4.16 -11.12
C ILE A 81 14.48 -4.65 -12.26
N ARG A 82 15.26 -5.72 -12.05
CA ARG A 82 16.20 -6.23 -13.06
C ARG A 82 15.49 -6.89 -14.23
N SER A 83 14.37 -7.56 -14.00
CA SER A 83 13.60 -8.19 -15.06
C SER A 83 12.82 -7.19 -15.92
N SER A 84 12.38 -6.07 -15.33
CA SER A 84 11.64 -5.03 -16.05
C SER A 84 12.52 -4.06 -16.83
N GLY A 85 13.79 -3.86 -16.40
CA GLY A 85 14.69 -2.88 -17.02
C GLY A 85 14.25 -1.42 -16.80
N LEU A 86 13.35 -1.18 -15.85
CA LEU A 86 12.78 0.13 -15.55
C LEU A 86 13.64 0.91 -14.55
N ALA A 87 13.62 2.24 -14.67
CA ALA A 87 14.24 3.12 -13.70
C ALA A 87 13.43 3.16 -12.39
N VAL A 88 14.13 3.13 -11.26
CA VAL A 88 13.54 3.13 -9.91
C VAL A 88 13.82 4.44 -9.21
N LYS A 89 12.79 5.00 -8.60
CA LYS A 89 12.88 6.18 -7.73
C LYS A 89 12.82 5.75 -6.27
N TYR A 90 13.56 6.44 -5.41
CA TYR A 90 13.62 6.16 -3.97
C TYR A 90 13.06 7.35 -3.18
N PRO A 91 11.73 7.45 -3.03
CA PRO A 91 11.11 8.51 -2.25
C PRO A 91 11.44 8.39 -0.75
N ASN A 92 11.41 9.52 -0.03
CA ASN A 92 11.41 9.49 1.43
C ASN A 92 10.07 8.97 1.97
N PHE A 93 10.00 8.69 3.27
CA PHE A 93 8.80 8.19 3.96
C PHE A 93 7.53 8.97 3.59
N HIS A 94 7.56 10.30 3.66
CA HIS A 94 6.39 11.14 3.43
C HIS A 94 5.92 11.05 1.97
N ASN A 95 6.84 11.11 1.02
CA ASN A 95 6.52 11.03 -0.40
C ASN A 95 5.98 9.64 -0.79
N MET A 96 6.52 8.58 -0.19
CA MET A 96 6.01 7.21 -0.42
C MET A 96 4.63 7.03 0.19
N LEU A 97 4.41 7.53 1.42
CA LEU A 97 3.09 7.52 2.06
C LEU A 97 2.04 8.27 1.23
N GLN A 98 2.40 9.46 0.70
CA GLN A 98 1.53 10.20 -0.22
C GLN A 98 1.22 9.42 -1.49
N LEU A 99 2.21 8.75 -2.08
CA LEU A 99 2.03 7.90 -3.25
C LEU A 99 1.03 6.78 -2.96
N ILE A 100 1.21 6.05 -1.86
CA ILE A 100 0.31 4.97 -1.42
C ILE A 100 -1.13 5.51 -1.23
N ASN A 101 -1.29 6.65 -0.56
CA ASN A 101 -2.62 7.24 -0.35
C ASN A 101 -3.27 7.71 -1.66
N ASN A 102 -2.48 8.16 -2.64
CA ASN A 102 -3.01 8.54 -3.95
C ASN A 102 -3.38 7.30 -4.77
N CYS A 103 -2.63 6.21 -4.65
CA CYS A 103 -2.96 4.90 -5.21
C CYS A 103 -4.38 4.49 -4.79
N THR A 104 -4.69 4.57 -3.50
CA THR A 104 -6.01 4.24 -2.94
C THR A 104 -7.15 5.05 -3.54
N LYS A 105 -6.93 6.35 -3.83
CA LYS A 105 -7.98 7.24 -4.36
C LYS A 105 -8.38 6.95 -5.79
N ILE A 106 -7.51 6.33 -6.58
CA ILE A 106 -7.78 6.02 -7.99
C ILE A 106 -8.74 4.84 -8.11
N GLU A 107 -8.71 3.95 -7.13
CA GLU A 107 -9.53 2.73 -7.10
C GLU A 107 -10.87 2.92 -6.39
N MET A 108 -10.99 3.97 -5.58
CA MET A 108 -12.26 4.33 -4.97
C MET A 108 -13.19 4.91 -6.05
N PRO A 109 -14.34 4.26 -6.35
CA PRO A 109 -15.33 4.87 -7.22
C PRO A 109 -15.76 6.19 -6.59
N LEU A 110 -15.77 7.27 -7.37
CA LEU A 110 -16.47 8.49 -6.97
C LEU A 110 -17.90 8.07 -6.62
N ALA A 111 -18.35 8.37 -5.41
CA ALA A 111 -19.69 8.05 -4.93
C ALA A 111 -20.75 8.68 -5.85
N ASN A 112 -21.09 7.99 -6.94
CA ASN A 112 -22.25 8.29 -7.73
C ASN A 112 -23.41 7.60 -7.04
N THR A 113 -24.31 8.44 -6.54
CA THR A 113 -25.61 8.16 -5.97
C THR A 113 -26.45 7.30 -6.92
N THR A 114 -26.20 6.00 -6.91
CA THR A 114 -27.26 5.01 -7.10
C THR A 114 -27.52 4.42 -5.74
N GLU A 115 -28.67 4.80 -5.19
CA GLU A 115 -29.25 4.27 -3.97
C GLU A 115 -29.29 2.74 -4.00
N THR A 116 -28.21 2.10 -3.55
CA THR A 116 -28.35 0.78 -2.95
C THR A 116 -28.79 1.05 -1.53
N SER A 117 -30.08 0.88 -1.29
CA SER A 117 -30.75 0.93 0.00
C SER A 117 -29.87 0.33 1.12
N PRO A 118 -29.88 0.88 2.35
CA PRO A 118 -29.13 0.39 3.52
C PRO A 118 -29.48 -1.04 4.01
N THR A 119 -30.08 -1.88 3.18
CA THR A 119 -30.75 -3.12 3.57
C THR A 119 -30.05 -4.41 3.14
N ASP A 120 -28.97 -4.36 2.35
CA ASP A 120 -28.25 -5.57 1.94
C ASP A 120 -26.93 -5.75 2.71
N ILE A 121 -27.02 -5.73 4.04
CA ILE A 121 -26.04 -6.45 4.87
C ILE A 121 -26.55 -7.89 4.90
N PRO A 122 -25.81 -8.89 4.36
CA PRO A 122 -26.19 -10.28 4.53
C PRO A 122 -26.37 -10.53 6.03
N ASP A 123 -27.55 -11.05 6.41
CA ASP A 123 -27.89 -11.46 7.77
C ASP A 123 -26.94 -12.58 8.21
N LEU A 124 -25.74 -12.17 8.61
CA LEU A 124 -24.72 -13.01 9.18
C LEU A 124 -24.66 -12.57 10.63
N GLY A 125 -25.39 -13.33 11.46
CA GLY A 125 -25.93 -12.90 12.75
C GLY A 125 -24.95 -12.21 13.69
N SER A 126 -25.55 -11.60 14.73
CA SER A 126 -24.98 -10.75 15.79
C SER A 126 -23.58 -11.05 16.35
N ASN A 127 -23.00 -12.21 16.10
CA ASN A 127 -21.61 -12.57 16.43
C ASN A 127 -20.56 -12.01 15.44
N PHE A 128 -20.98 -11.55 14.25
CA PHE A 128 -20.09 -11.07 13.20
C PHE A 128 -19.57 -9.65 13.40
N TRP A 129 -20.33 -8.85 14.16
CA TRP A 129 -19.97 -7.48 14.57
C TRP A 129 -19.27 -7.46 15.93
N SER A 130 -18.96 -8.64 16.48
CA SER A 130 -18.19 -8.75 17.71
C SER A 130 -16.74 -8.36 17.44
N PRO A 131 -16.11 -7.53 18.28
CA PRO A 131 -14.67 -7.29 18.30
C PRO A 131 -13.83 -8.58 18.27
N TRP A 132 -14.41 -9.71 18.70
CA TRP A 132 -13.74 -11.02 18.73
C TRP A 132 -13.59 -11.68 17.35
N ALA A 133 -14.47 -11.38 16.39
CA ALA A 133 -14.32 -11.87 15.01
C ALA A 133 -13.11 -11.22 14.32
N ILE A 134 -12.88 -9.94 14.59
CA ILE A 134 -11.75 -9.17 14.06
C ILE A 134 -10.42 -9.64 14.67
N TRP A 135 -10.45 -10.21 15.88
CA TRP A 135 -9.25 -10.70 16.56
C TRP A 135 -8.73 -12.05 16.01
N ASN A 136 -9.58 -12.81 15.31
CA ASN A 136 -9.25 -14.16 14.81
C ASN A 136 -8.90 -14.21 13.32
N GLY A 137 -8.75 -13.07 12.63
CA GLY A 137 -8.36 -13.07 11.21
C GLY A 137 -8.74 -11.80 10.48
N ILE A 138 -9.30 -11.98 9.28
CA ILE A 138 -9.72 -10.91 8.38
C ILE A 138 -11.17 -10.54 8.65
N VAL A 139 -11.46 -9.24 8.71
CA VAL A 139 -12.82 -8.71 8.82
C VAL A 139 -13.60 -9.19 7.61
N PRO A 140 -14.72 -9.88 7.79
CA PRO A 140 -15.38 -10.47 6.65
C PRO A 140 -15.98 -9.42 5.70
N GLY A 141 -16.05 -9.77 4.41
CA GLY A 141 -16.36 -8.81 3.36
C GLY A 141 -15.16 -7.95 2.95
N THR A 142 -14.00 -8.17 3.56
CA THR A 142 -12.70 -7.53 3.23
C THR A 142 -11.65 -8.61 2.98
N LYS A 143 -10.52 -8.22 2.39
CA LYS A 143 -9.35 -9.08 2.21
C LYS A 143 -8.12 -8.57 2.95
N TRP A 144 -8.10 -7.28 3.30
CA TRP A 144 -6.95 -6.58 3.87
C TRP A 144 -7.20 -6.09 5.30
N CYS A 145 -8.44 -6.01 5.77
CA CYS A 145 -8.69 -5.54 7.13
C CYS A 145 -8.49 -6.67 8.14
N GLY A 146 -7.30 -6.83 8.71
CA GLY A 146 -7.06 -7.83 9.76
C GLY A 146 -5.60 -8.01 10.15
N VAL A 147 -5.26 -9.18 10.69
CA VAL A 147 -3.86 -9.56 10.92
C VAL A 147 -3.28 -10.14 9.63
N GLY A 148 -2.63 -9.27 8.85
CA GLY A 148 -2.22 -9.59 7.48
C GLY A 148 -3.41 -9.50 6.53
N ASP A 149 -3.29 -10.15 5.38
CA ASP A 149 -4.32 -10.18 4.34
C ASP A 149 -4.55 -11.60 3.79
N ILE A 150 -5.64 -11.78 3.05
CA ILE A 150 -5.98 -13.01 2.31
C ILE A 150 -6.09 -12.75 0.82
N ALA A 151 -5.58 -11.62 0.33
CA ALA A 151 -5.68 -11.25 -1.07
C ALA A 151 -4.65 -12.07 -1.89
N GLU A 152 -5.05 -12.60 -3.03
CA GLU A 152 -4.14 -13.28 -3.96
C GLU A 152 -3.37 -12.26 -4.82
N SER A 153 -3.89 -11.04 -4.94
CA SER A 153 -3.29 -9.95 -5.73
C SER A 153 -3.64 -8.58 -5.17
N PHE A 154 -2.85 -7.57 -5.54
CA PHE A 154 -3.04 -6.19 -5.08
C PHE A 154 -4.43 -5.64 -5.45
N GLU A 155 -4.93 -5.95 -6.64
CA GLU A 155 -6.21 -5.47 -7.16
C GLU A 155 -7.42 -6.10 -6.45
N GLU A 156 -7.19 -7.14 -5.66
CA GLU A 156 -8.26 -7.92 -5.09
C GLU A 156 -8.81 -7.25 -3.83
N LEU A 157 -10.01 -6.70 -3.94
CA LEU A 157 -10.78 -6.18 -2.82
C LEU A 157 -11.97 -7.11 -2.51
N GLY A 158 -12.47 -7.02 -1.29
CA GLY A 158 -13.71 -7.64 -0.82
C GLY A 158 -14.95 -6.85 -1.24
N THR A 159 -16.11 -7.27 -0.74
CA THR A 159 -17.40 -6.60 -1.02
C THR A 159 -17.48 -5.21 -0.40
N GLN A 160 -16.75 -4.95 0.68
CA GLN A 160 -16.62 -3.64 1.32
C GLN A 160 -15.42 -2.88 0.75
N ALA A 161 -15.37 -2.74 -0.58
CA ALA A 161 -14.17 -2.33 -1.32
C ALA A 161 -13.56 -1.00 -0.86
N GLU A 162 -14.38 0.00 -0.52
CA GLU A 162 -13.90 1.31 -0.06
C GLU A 162 -13.13 1.20 1.27
N VAL A 163 -13.66 0.45 2.23
CA VAL A 163 -13.02 0.24 3.54
C VAL A 163 -11.83 -0.70 3.41
N ASP A 164 -11.96 -1.73 2.57
CA ASP A 164 -10.90 -2.68 2.30
C ASP A 164 -9.68 -2.01 1.63
N ALA A 165 -9.91 -1.06 0.73
CA ALA A 165 -8.85 -0.24 0.14
C ALA A 165 -8.11 0.62 1.17
N CYS A 166 -8.81 1.13 2.20
CA CYS A 166 -8.16 1.82 3.32
C CYS A 166 -7.24 0.87 4.11
N CYS A 167 -7.68 -0.36 4.36
CA CYS A 167 -6.87 -1.37 5.04
C CYS A 167 -5.66 -1.80 4.20
N ARG A 168 -5.84 -2.04 2.89
CA ARG A 168 -4.75 -2.34 1.96
C ARG A 168 -3.67 -1.25 1.96
N ALA A 169 -4.09 0.02 1.94
CA ALA A 169 -3.17 1.16 2.01
C ALA A 169 -2.39 1.20 3.33
N HIS A 170 -3.06 0.89 4.45
CA HIS A 170 -2.44 0.83 5.78
C HIS A 170 -1.45 -0.33 5.90
N ASP A 171 -1.78 -1.49 5.33
CA ASP A 171 -0.90 -2.65 5.26
C ASP A 171 0.37 -2.34 4.47
N HIS A 172 0.29 -1.55 3.41
CA HIS A 172 1.45 -1.11 2.63
C HIS A 172 2.23 0.06 3.27
N CYS A 173 2.03 0.36 4.56
CA CYS A 173 2.77 1.42 5.23
C CYS A 173 4.31 1.29 5.04
N PRO A 174 5.00 2.35 4.57
CA PRO A 174 6.45 2.33 4.31
C PRO A 174 7.31 1.92 5.50
N VAL A 175 6.83 2.25 6.71
CA VAL A 175 7.51 2.00 7.97
C VAL A 175 6.58 1.22 8.88
N LYS A 176 6.75 -0.10 8.89
CA LYS A 176 5.99 -1.02 9.73
C LYS A 176 6.90 -2.04 10.41
N LEU A 177 6.49 -2.51 11.58
CA LEU A 177 7.16 -3.55 12.35
C LEU A 177 6.20 -4.73 12.57
N LYS A 178 6.38 -5.80 11.79
CA LYS A 178 5.54 -7.01 11.83
C LYS A 178 5.49 -7.64 13.23
N ALA A 179 4.42 -8.37 13.51
CA ALA A 179 4.26 -9.14 14.74
C ALA A 179 5.45 -10.10 14.97
N PHE A 180 5.94 -10.17 16.21
CA PHE A 180 7.08 -11.02 16.60
C PHE A 180 8.35 -10.82 15.75
N ARG A 181 8.59 -9.60 15.28
CA ARG A 181 9.81 -9.22 14.56
C ARG A 181 10.55 -8.09 15.27
N ALA A 182 11.86 -8.03 15.02
CA ALA A 182 12.72 -6.94 15.44
C ALA A 182 13.04 -6.03 14.25
N GLY A 183 13.14 -4.73 14.50
CA GLY A 183 13.41 -3.72 13.48
C GLY A 183 13.48 -2.32 14.09
N TYR A 184 14.22 -1.41 13.47
CA TYR A 184 14.41 -0.04 13.97
C TYR A 184 14.96 0.08 15.40
N GLY A 185 15.66 -0.95 15.89
CA GLY A 185 16.11 -1.03 17.29
C GLY A 185 15.00 -1.38 18.29
N LEU A 186 13.84 -1.85 17.81
CA LEU A 186 12.68 -2.25 18.59
C LEU A 186 12.37 -3.73 18.38
N ILE A 187 11.63 -4.33 19.32
CA ILE A 187 11.07 -5.69 19.19
C ILE A 187 9.56 -5.58 19.36
N ASN A 188 8.79 -6.02 18.37
CA ASN A 188 7.33 -6.09 18.47
C ASN A 188 6.90 -7.44 19.02
N LEU A 189 6.56 -7.49 20.31
CA LEU A 189 6.05 -8.70 20.96
C LEU A 189 4.52 -8.86 20.84
N SER A 190 3.83 -7.93 20.16
CA SER A 190 2.40 -8.01 19.95
C SER A 190 2.05 -8.96 18.79
N LEU A 191 0.82 -9.50 18.83
CA LEU A 191 0.24 -10.35 17.78
C LEU A 191 -0.13 -9.60 16.48
N TYR A 192 0.09 -8.28 16.44
CA TYR A 192 -0.27 -7.42 15.33
C TYR A 192 0.92 -6.56 14.89
N THR A 193 0.90 -6.13 13.62
CA THR A 193 1.90 -5.21 13.04
C THR A 193 1.75 -3.81 13.62
N LYS A 194 2.86 -3.16 13.99
CA LYS A 194 2.89 -1.74 14.38
C LYS A 194 3.32 -0.90 13.19
N SER A 195 2.40 -0.14 12.61
CA SER A 195 2.67 0.79 11.51
C SER A 195 3.20 2.13 12.03
N HIS A 196 3.70 2.97 11.13
CA HIS A 196 4.10 4.34 11.48
C HIS A 196 2.87 5.14 11.93
N CYS A 197 3.04 6.01 12.93
CA CYS A 197 1.92 6.80 13.44
C CYS A 197 1.27 7.71 12.40
N ASP A 198 1.99 8.10 11.35
CA ASP A 198 1.39 8.85 10.23
C ASP A 198 0.60 7.95 9.27
N CYS A 199 0.97 6.67 9.12
CA CYS A 199 0.12 5.70 8.41
C CYS A 199 -1.20 5.49 9.16
N ASP A 200 -1.17 5.41 10.49
CA ASP A 200 -2.40 5.30 11.30
C ASP A 200 -3.30 6.54 11.18
N LYS A 201 -2.72 7.74 11.04
CA LYS A 201 -3.50 8.97 10.77
C LYS A 201 -4.15 8.93 9.40
N GLU A 202 -3.43 8.50 8.38
CA GLU A 202 -3.98 8.39 7.02
C GLU A 202 -5.06 7.31 6.95
N PHE A 203 -4.88 6.20 7.65
CA PHE A 203 -5.89 5.15 7.80
C PHE A 203 -7.15 5.70 8.49
N TYR A 204 -7.00 6.42 9.60
CA TYR A 204 -8.10 7.10 10.28
C TYR A 204 -8.87 8.02 9.32
N SER A 205 -8.15 8.89 8.60
CA SER A 205 -8.75 9.82 7.66
C SER A 205 -9.39 9.12 6.46
N CYS A 206 -8.84 7.99 6.01
CA CYS A 206 -9.41 7.18 4.94
C CYS A 206 -10.77 6.61 5.36
N LEU A 207 -10.83 5.95 6.52
CA LEU A 207 -12.07 5.40 7.06
C LEU A 207 -13.15 6.49 7.28
N LYS A 208 -12.75 7.67 7.79
CA LYS A 208 -13.69 8.79 7.98
C LYS A 208 -14.26 9.33 6.66
N ARG A 209 -13.51 9.29 5.56
CA ARG A 209 -13.98 9.71 4.24
C ARG A 209 -14.94 8.72 3.58
N ALA A 210 -14.87 7.44 3.96
CA ALA A 210 -15.75 6.41 3.42
C ALA A 210 -17.22 6.56 3.87
N GLU A 211 -17.47 7.36 4.92
CA GLU A 211 -18.80 7.81 5.36
C GLU A 211 -19.87 6.69 5.45
N ASN A 212 -19.47 5.47 5.86
CA ASN A 212 -20.36 4.32 5.98
C ASN A 212 -20.19 3.59 7.33
N LYS A 213 -21.26 2.89 7.75
CA LYS A 213 -21.30 2.21 9.06
C LYS A 213 -20.23 1.13 9.22
N PHE A 214 -19.80 0.51 8.13
CA PHE A 214 -18.78 -0.53 8.17
C PHE A 214 -17.41 0.08 8.48
N ALA A 215 -17.08 1.23 7.89
CA ALA A 215 -15.90 2.02 8.23
C ALA A 215 -15.90 2.41 9.72
N ASP A 216 -17.07 2.77 10.27
CA ASP A 216 -17.19 3.11 11.69
C ASP A 216 -16.88 1.94 12.63
N VAL A 217 -17.28 0.73 12.27
CA VAL A 217 -16.97 -0.48 13.05
C VAL A 217 -15.47 -0.76 13.03
N VAL A 218 -14.84 -0.74 11.84
CA VAL A 218 -13.40 -0.97 11.68
C VAL A 218 -12.59 0.09 12.44
N GLY A 219 -12.97 1.36 12.30
CA GLY A 219 -12.32 2.48 12.98
C GLY A 219 -12.44 2.40 14.50
N ASN A 220 -13.65 2.15 15.03
CA ASN A 220 -13.86 1.97 16.46
C ASN A 220 -13.06 0.79 17.02
N PHE A 221 -13.01 -0.32 16.29
CA PHE A 221 -12.24 -1.47 16.72
C PHE A 221 -10.74 -1.14 16.79
N TYR A 222 -10.16 -0.57 15.74
CA TYR A 222 -8.73 -0.28 15.67
C TYR A 222 -8.29 0.79 16.68
N PHE A 223 -8.96 1.94 16.70
CA PHE A 223 -8.51 3.12 17.45
C PHE A 223 -9.03 3.15 18.90
N ASN A 224 -10.25 2.68 19.16
CA ASN A 224 -10.87 2.80 20.49
C ASN A 224 -10.74 1.52 21.33
N PHE A 225 -10.98 0.34 20.73
CA PHE A 225 -10.95 -0.95 21.42
C PHE A 225 -9.55 -1.55 21.49
N MET A 226 -8.91 -1.84 20.35
CA MET A 226 -7.56 -2.40 20.29
C MET A 226 -6.51 -1.41 20.78
N ARG A 227 -6.72 -0.11 20.53
CA ARG A 227 -5.77 0.97 20.85
C ARG A 227 -4.37 0.63 20.35
N ALA A 228 -4.30 0.25 19.08
CA ALA A 228 -3.07 -0.22 18.47
C ALA A 228 -1.94 0.80 18.68
N GLN A 229 -0.77 0.31 19.08
CA GLN A 229 0.41 1.14 19.20
C GLN A 229 1.06 1.31 17.82
N CYS A 230 1.57 2.51 17.57
CA CYS A 230 2.32 2.86 16.37
C CYS A 230 3.80 3.14 16.70
N ILE A 231 4.64 3.16 15.67
CA ILE A 231 6.04 3.58 15.78
C ILE A 231 6.23 4.97 15.18
N LYS A 232 7.15 5.75 15.74
CA LYS A 232 7.57 7.05 15.21
C LYS A 232 8.99 7.40 15.64
N GLU A 233 9.57 8.42 15.02
CA GLU A 233 10.88 8.92 15.41
C GLU A 233 10.89 9.39 16.86
N HIS A 234 11.89 8.93 17.61
CA HIS A 234 12.22 9.42 18.93
C HIS A 234 13.35 10.43 18.82
N ARG A 235 13.02 11.71 19.00
CA ARG A 235 14.00 12.79 19.07
C ARG A 235 14.16 13.26 20.52
N PRO A 236 15.15 12.74 21.27
CA PRO A 236 15.39 13.20 22.63
C PRO A 236 15.76 14.68 22.62
N PHE A 237 15.37 15.41 23.67
CA PHE A 237 15.81 16.79 23.84
C PHE A 237 17.27 16.80 24.28
N ILE A 238 18.11 17.46 23.50
CA ILE A 238 19.52 17.70 23.79
C ILE A 238 19.75 19.17 24.11
N CYS A 239 20.80 19.44 24.88
CA CYS A 239 21.23 20.80 25.10
C CYS A 239 21.91 21.34 23.85
N VAL A 240 21.44 22.47 23.33
CA VAL A 240 22.04 23.16 22.17
C VAL A 240 22.75 24.45 22.54
N GLU A 241 22.57 24.93 23.77
CA GLU A 241 23.25 26.14 24.25
C GLU A 241 23.50 26.05 25.75
N ASN A 242 24.76 26.25 26.13
CA ASN A 242 25.21 26.26 27.52
C ASN A 242 25.57 27.68 27.96
N ARG A 243 25.28 27.98 29.24
CA ARG A 243 25.76 29.17 29.93
C ARG A 243 26.75 28.76 31.01
N THR A 244 27.88 29.46 31.06
CA THR A 244 28.84 29.34 32.15
C THR A 244 28.35 30.13 33.37
N GLU A 245 28.27 29.47 34.51
CA GLU A 245 27.91 30.09 35.78
C GLU A 245 29.16 30.67 36.47
N ILE A 246 28.92 31.56 37.44
CA ILE A 246 29.98 32.30 38.17
C ILE A 246 30.97 31.35 38.87
N GLY A 247 30.52 30.14 39.24
CA GLY A 247 31.36 29.08 39.83
C GLY A 247 32.04 28.15 38.81
N GLY A 248 32.01 28.46 37.51
CA GLY A 248 32.61 27.65 36.45
C GLY A 248 31.75 26.45 36.00
N GLY A 249 30.57 26.23 36.61
CA GLY A 249 29.61 25.21 36.17
C GLY A 249 29.00 25.55 34.82
N GLN A 250 28.68 24.54 34.01
CA GLN A 250 27.91 24.72 32.78
C GLN A 250 26.45 24.35 33.04
N ARG A 251 25.53 25.23 32.65
CA ARG A 251 24.08 25.00 32.71
C ARG A 251 23.50 25.10 31.31
N CYS A 252 22.70 24.11 30.93
CA CYS A 252 21.95 24.18 29.68
C CYS A 252 20.88 25.28 29.77
N VAL A 253 20.89 26.21 28.82
CA VAL A 253 19.90 27.29 28.72
C VAL A 253 18.94 27.10 27.56
N LYS A 254 19.29 26.28 26.57
CA LYS A 254 18.42 25.98 25.43
C LYS A 254 18.44 24.49 25.12
N TRP A 255 17.23 23.93 25.08
CA TRP A 255 16.99 22.54 24.70
C TRP A 255 16.33 22.50 23.33
N SER A 256 16.71 21.55 22.50
CA SER A 256 15.98 21.22 21.28
C SER A 256 15.96 19.73 21.04
N ALA A 257 14.99 19.26 20.27
CA ALA A 257 14.99 17.89 19.76
C ALA A 257 16.26 17.62 18.96
N ASP A 258 16.91 16.49 19.19
CA ASP A 258 18.09 16.06 18.44
C ASP A 258 17.74 15.87 16.95
N PRO A 259 18.28 16.69 16.03
CA PRO A 259 18.00 16.58 14.61
C PRO A 259 18.63 15.33 13.97
N ASN A 260 19.62 14.72 14.62
CA ASN A 260 20.37 13.58 14.10
C ASN A 260 19.87 12.25 14.66
N SER A 261 18.90 12.26 15.59
CA SER A 261 18.36 11.02 16.15
C SER A 261 17.62 10.22 15.07
N LYS A 262 18.10 9.01 14.84
CA LYS A 262 17.45 7.99 13.98
C LYS A 262 16.69 6.93 14.79
N LYS A 263 16.54 7.15 16.10
CA LYS A 263 15.88 6.19 16.98
C LYS A 263 14.38 6.19 16.70
N MET A 264 13.77 5.02 16.70
CA MET A 264 12.32 4.87 16.70
C MET A 264 11.84 4.53 18.12
N GLN A 265 10.60 4.86 18.42
CA GLN A 265 9.93 4.46 19.65
C GLN A 265 8.51 3.96 19.35
N VAL A 266 8.00 3.10 20.22
CA VAL A 266 6.59 2.71 20.24
C VAL A 266 5.81 3.75 21.04
N THR A 267 4.63 4.13 20.56
CA THR A 267 3.72 5.04 21.25
C THR A 267 2.26 4.65 21.04
N LEU A 268 1.37 5.12 21.90
CA LEU A 268 -0.06 4.95 21.72
C LEU A 268 -0.59 6.06 20.81
N THR A 269 -1.36 5.69 19.79
CA THR A 269 -2.13 6.66 19.03
C THR A 269 -3.08 7.41 19.96
N GLN A 270 -3.18 8.73 19.78
CA GLN A 270 -4.14 9.58 20.50
C GLN A 270 -5.45 9.76 19.72
N LEU A 271 -5.54 9.12 18.55
CA LEU A 271 -6.73 9.17 17.70
C LEU A 271 -7.86 8.42 18.39
N LYS A 272 -9.05 9.03 18.35
CA LYS A 272 -10.31 8.44 18.81
C LYS A 272 -11.27 8.47 17.65
N TYR A 273 -11.81 7.31 17.30
CA TYR A 273 -12.71 7.15 16.17
C TYR A 273 -14.17 7.39 16.56
#